data_AF-A0A223VX52-F1
#
_entry.id   AF-A0A223VX52-F1
#
_cell.length_a   1.000
_cell.length_b   1.000
_cell.length_c   1.000
_cell.angle_alpha   90.00
_cell.angle_beta   90.00
_cell.angle_gamma   90.00
#
_symmetry.space_group_name_H-M   'P 1'
#
loop_
_entity.id
_entity.type
_entity.pdbx_description
1 polymer ?
#
loop_
_entity_poly.entity_id
_entity_poly.type
_entity_poly.pdbx_seq_one_letter_code
_entity_poly.pdbx_strand_id
1 'polypeptide(L)'
;MGPLDYMPPEVSGAFWRALIQRDVKEDLVFPVGPISRVQMDFWELRTVEPDLLVELHWQTGERRILLVEFKWNAPLSGKDQLHRQWKEFLTPTEREVAHHVFIAPEISAGLNAIGQEDIWKGRLVLRSWISVLDLLNKLDCSKDAGLKKWKFQVTCLLRKLGISRFQGFRDISPPPLLKQSPLFWSPINGFKELEAPACPKLASSLPTFIWSSKQ
;
A
#
# COMPACT_ATOMS: atom_id res chain seq x y z
N MET A 1 -9.67 -10.60 1.47
CA MET A 1 -8.50 -11.50 1.57
C MET A 1 -8.87 -12.98 1.49
N GLY A 2 -10.06 -13.41 1.93
CA GLY A 2 -10.49 -14.82 1.96
C GLY A 2 -10.14 -15.70 0.75
N PRO A 3 -10.33 -15.28 -0.51
CA PRO A 3 -10.02 -16.16 -1.64
C PRO A 3 -8.54 -16.54 -1.80
N LEU A 4 -7.61 -15.88 -1.09
CA LEU A 4 -6.20 -16.28 -1.05
C LEU A 4 -5.97 -17.61 -0.34
N ASP A 5 -6.85 -17.98 0.60
CA ASP A 5 -6.71 -19.22 1.38
C ASP A 5 -6.92 -20.48 0.53
N TYR A 6 -7.65 -20.35 -0.58
CA TYR A 6 -7.88 -21.43 -1.54
C TYR A 6 -6.82 -21.50 -2.66
N MET A 7 -5.81 -20.62 -2.64
CA MET A 7 -4.75 -20.64 -3.64
C MET A 7 -3.60 -21.56 -3.23
N PRO A 8 -2.77 -22.02 -4.19
CA PRO A 8 -1.54 -22.71 -3.86
C PRO A 8 -0.67 -21.91 -2.86
N PRO A 9 0.00 -22.57 -1.90
CA PRO A 9 0.82 -21.91 -0.89
C PRO A 9 1.88 -20.97 -1.45
N GLU A 10 2.44 -21.29 -2.62
CA GLU A 10 3.45 -20.48 -3.29
C GLU A 10 2.87 -19.13 -3.72
N VAL A 11 1.62 -19.13 -4.16
CA VAL A 11 0.90 -17.96 -4.67
C VAL A 11 0.46 -17.06 -3.52
N SER A 12 -0.24 -17.63 -2.53
CA SER A 12 -0.66 -16.89 -1.33
C SER A 12 0.56 -16.38 -0.56
N GLY A 13 1.58 -17.23 -0.40
CA GLY A 13 2.84 -16.89 0.25
C GLY A 13 3.62 -15.79 -0.46
N ALA A 14 3.62 -15.74 -1.79
CA ALA A 14 4.24 -14.65 -2.55
C ALA A 14 3.58 -13.30 -2.26
N PHE A 15 2.26 -13.25 -2.16
CA PHE A 15 1.54 -12.03 -1.78
C PHE A 15 1.94 -11.57 -0.37
N TRP A 16 1.87 -12.46 0.62
CA TRP A 16 2.22 -12.12 2.01
C TRP A 16 3.68 -11.71 2.16
N ARG A 17 4.59 -12.41 1.49
CA ARG A 17 6.02 -12.04 1.45
C ARG A 17 6.23 -10.65 0.85
N ALA A 18 5.62 -10.36 -0.29
CA ALA A 18 5.70 -9.03 -0.90
C ALA A 18 5.12 -7.95 0.01
N LEU A 19 4.08 -8.28 0.78
CA LEU A 19 3.43 -7.34 1.70
C LEU A 19 4.37 -6.93 2.82
N ILE A 20 5.15 -7.87 3.35
CA ILE A 20 6.05 -7.65 4.48
C ILE A 20 7.40 -7.06 4.04
N GLN A 21 8.05 -7.65 3.02
CA GLN A 21 9.45 -7.36 2.67
C GLN A 21 9.74 -5.92 2.23
N ARG A 22 8.73 -5.11 1.91
CA ARG A 22 8.95 -3.74 1.46
C ARG A 22 9.50 -2.80 2.54
N ASP A 23 9.23 -3.07 3.82
CA ASP A 23 9.52 -2.10 4.91
C ASP A 23 10.03 -2.74 6.21
N VAL A 24 10.29 -4.05 6.23
CA VAL A 24 10.81 -4.72 7.43
C VAL A 24 12.31 -4.44 7.59
N LYS A 25 12.67 -3.86 8.74
CA LYS A 25 14.05 -3.80 9.23
C LYS A 25 14.53 -5.21 9.56
N GLU A 26 15.83 -5.46 9.44
CA GLU A 26 16.50 -6.78 9.37
C GLU A 26 16.22 -7.78 10.53
N ASP A 27 15.47 -7.40 11.57
CA ASP A 27 15.33 -8.19 12.81
C ASP A 27 14.53 -9.49 12.65
N LEU A 28 13.58 -9.58 11.71
CA LEU A 28 12.81 -10.82 11.48
C LEU A 28 12.59 -11.08 9.99
N VAL A 29 13.67 -11.49 9.34
CA VAL A 29 13.65 -11.86 7.91
C VAL A 29 12.86 -13.16 7.71
N PHE A 30 12.17 -13.24 6.57
CA PHE A 30 11.53 -14.46 6.13
C PHE A 30 12.58 -15.50 5.75
N PRO A 31 12.40 -16.78 6.12
CA PRO A 31 13.30 -17.83 5.71
C PRO A 31 13.49 -17.90 4.19
N VAL A 32 14.68 -18.33 3.78
CA VAL A 32 15.01 -18.54 2.37
C VAL A 32 14.30 -19.81 1.88
N GLY A 33 13.73 -19.75 0.68
CA GLY A 33 13.10 -20.90 0.02
C GLY A 33 11.58 -20.77 -0.18
N PRO A 34 10.96 -21.82 -0.73
CA PRO A 34 9.53 -21.84 -1.00
C PRO A 34 8.72 -22.01 0.30
N ILE A 35 7.58 -21.33 0.33
CA ILE A 35 6.56 -21.54 1.37
C ILE A 35 5.83 -22.83 1.00
N SER A 36 5.83 -23.80 1.91
CA SER A 36 5.20 -25.12 1.72
C SER A 36 3.74 -25.15 2.14
N ARG A 37 3.34 -24.28 3.09
CA ARG A 37 1.97 -24.18 3.58
C ARG A 37 1.66 -22.76 4.00
N VAL A 38 0.44 -22.33 3.69
CA VAL A 38 -0.18 -21.11 4.20
C VAL A 38 -1.48 -21.50 4.87
N GLN A 39 -1.72 -20.98 6.08
CA GLN A 39 -2.99 -21.11 6.79
C GLN A 39 -3.51 -19.72 7.12
N MET A 40 -4.79 -19.47 6.87
CA MET A 40 -5.43 -18.17 7.10
C MET A 40 -6.69 -18.35 7.97
N ASP A 41 -6.62 -17.90 9.22
CA ASP A 41 -7.72 -17.99 10.17
C ASP A 41 -8.33 -16.61 10.39
N PHE A 42 -9.57 -16.42 9.92
CA PHE A 42 -10.29 -15.15 10.04
C PHE A 42 -11.06 -15.07 11.35
N TRP A 43 -10.96 -13.94 12.04
CA TRP A 43 -11.73 -13.65 13.27
C TRP A 43 -11.53 -14.70 14.37
N GLU A 44 -10.32 -15.22 14.48
CA GLU A 44 -9.96 -16.17 15.55
C GLU A 44 -10.09 -15.46 16.89
N LEU A 45 -11.05 -15.88 17.72
CA LEU A 45 -11.30 -15.26 19.01
C LEU A 45 -10.50 -15.97 20.12
N ARG A 46 -9.54 -15.25 20.70
CA ARG A 46 -8.91 -15.61 21.97
C ARG A 46 -9.33 -14.60 23.04
N THR A 47 -8.40 -13.78 23.52
CA THR A 47 -8.69 -12.66 24.44
C THR A 47 -9.09 -11.38 23.69
N VAL A 48 -8.54 -11.19 22.50
CA VAL A 48 -8.81 -10.07 21.59
C VAL A 48 -8.92 -10.65 20.18
N GLU A 49 -9.78 -10.07 19.35
CA GLU A 49 -10.01 -10.55 17.99
C GLU A 49 -9.14 -9.75 16.99
N PRO A 50 -8.21 -10.38 16.26
CA PRO A 50 -7.66 -9.83 15.03
C PRO A 50 -8.59 -10.15 13.85
N ASP A 51 -8.52 -9.35 12.79
CA ASP A 51 -9.28 -9.68 11.58
C ASP A 51 -8.78 -10.96 10.89
N LEU A 52 -7.47 -11.22 10.94
CA LEU A 52 -6.86 -12.37 10.28
C LEU A 52 -5.53 -12.76 10.94
N LEU A 53 -5.36 -14.06 11.18
CA LEU A 53 -4.09 -14.70 11.50
C LEU A 53 -3.59 -15.46 10.27
N VAL A 54 -2.33 -15.24 9.88
CA VAL A 54 -1.69 -15.98 8.78
C VAL A 54 -0.48 -16.73 9.29
N GLU A 55 -0.43 -18.02 9.04
CA GLU A 55 0.76 -18.84 9.32
C GLU A 55 1.42 -19.27 8.01
N LEU A 56 2.70 -18.91 7.88
CA LEU A 56 3.54 -19.28 6.76
C LEU A 56 4.53 -20.34 7.22
N HIS A 57 4.58 -21.46 6.52
CA HIS A 57 5.53 -22.54 6.80
C HIS A 57 6.47 -22.75 5.64
N TRP A 58 7.73 -23.03 5.96
CA TRP A 58 8.76 -23.40 4.99
C TRP A 58 9.06 -24.89 5.06
N GLN A 59 9.64 -25.43 3.99
CA GLN A 59 10.09 -26.83 3.95
C GLN A 59 11.20 -27.13 4.98
N THR A 60 11.92 -26.11 5.44
CA THR A 60 12.93 -26.21 6.51
C THR A 60 12.33 -26.47 7.89
N GLY A 61 10.99 -26.41 8.02
CA GLY A 61 10.27 -26.51 9.30
C GLY A 61 10.08 -25.16 10.00
N GLU A 62 10.69 -24.09 9.48
CA GLU A 62 10.50 -22.74 10.01
C GLU A 62 9.08 -22.21 9.75
N ARG A 63 8.62 -21.37 10.67
CA ARG A 63 7.30 -20.73 10.64
C ARG A 63 7.43 -19.22 10.87
N ARG A 64 6.55 -18.46 10.23
CA ARG A 64 6.31 -17.04 10.52
C ARG A 64 4.81 -16.81 10.69
N ILE A 65 4.47 -15.94 11.62
CA ILE A 65 3.08 -15.57 11.93
C ILE A 65 2.86 -14.14 11.46
N LEU A 66 1.74 -13.87 10.79
CA LEU A 66 1.28 -12.52 10.52
C LEU A 66 -0.04 -12.32 11.26
N LEU A 67 -0.03 -11.45 12.25
CA LEU A 67 -1.24 -10.96 12.87
C LEU A 67 -1.71 -9.77 12.02
N VAL A 68 -2.92 -9.79 11.48
CA VAL A 68 -3.38 -8.80 10.51
C VAL A 68 -4.65 -8.12 11.00
N GLU A 69 -4.64 -6.79 10.97
CA GLU A 69 -5.80 -5.93 11.24
C GLU A 69 -6.09 -5.07 10.00
N PHE A 70 -7.33 -5.08 9.54
CA PHE A 70 -7.83 -4.25 8.46
C PHE A 70 -8.70 -3.12 9.01
N LYS A 71 -8.57 -1.91 8.43
CA LYS A 71 -9.56 -0.85 8.58
C LYS A 71 -10.02 -0.40 7.21
N TRP A 72 -11.31 -0.14 7.08
CA TRP A 72 -11.92 0.26 5.80
C TRP A 72 -12.26 1.73 5.75
N ASN A 73 -12.94 2.26 6.77
CA ASN A 73 -13.26 3.69 6.99
C ASN A 73 -13.73 3.93 8.44
N ALA A 74 -13.37 3.05 9.36
CA ALA A 74 -13.77 3.12 10.76
C ALA A 74 -12.54 3.35 11.64
N PRO A 75 -12.68 4.07 12.78
CA PRO A 75 -11.60 4.17 13.75
C PRO A 75 -11.25 2.79 14.35
N LEU A 76 -10.10 2.70 15.02
CA LEU A 76 -9.78 1.53 15.84
C LEU A 76 -10.87 1.30 16.90
N SER A 77 -11.15 0.03 17.17
CA SER A 77 -12.09 -0.41 18.21
C SER A 77 -11.41 -0.23 19.57
N GLY A 78 -11.28 1.02 20.00
CA GLY A 78 -10.54 1.41 21.20
C GLY A 78 -9.13 1.94 20.92
N LYS A 79 -8.57 2.64 21.90
CA LYS A 79 -7.28 3.35 21.76
C LYS A 79 -6.08 2.41 21.63
N ASP A 80 -6.15 1.24 22.25
CA ASP A 80 -5.00 0.34 22.41
C ASP A 80 -5.18 -0.99 21.66
N GLN A 81 -6.11 -1.06 20.69
CA GLN A 81 -6.47 -2.30 20.01
C GLN A 81 -5.24 -3.04 19.46
N LEU A 82 -4.33 -2.32 18.80
CA LEU A 82 -3.12 -2.91 18.23
C LEU A 82 -2.17 -3.44 19.31
N HIS A 83 -1.96 -2.69 20.39
CA HIS A 83 -1.10 -3.14 21.50
C HIS A 83 -1.67 -4.37 22.17
N ARG A 84 -2.99 -4.41 22.38
CA ARG A 84 -3.69 -5.54 23.00
C ARG A 84 -3.65 -6.77 22.12
N GLN A 85 -3.90 -6.64 20.82
CA GLN A 85 -3.72 -7.75 19.86
C GLN A 85 -2.30 -8.32 19.96
N TRP A 86 -1.27 -7.48 20.02
CA TRP A 86 0.10 -7.98 20.17
C TRP A 86 0.38 -8.64 21.52
N LYS A 87 -0.04 -8.03 22.64
CA LYS A 87 0.29 -8.48 24.00
C LYS A 87 -0.58 -9.65 24.48
N GLU A 88 -1.85 -9.66 24.10
CA GLU A 88 -2.88 -10.56 24.65
C GLU A 88 -3.25 -11.71 23.70
N PHE A 89 -3.24 -11.50 22.38
CA PHE A 89 -3.60 -12.57 21.44
C PHE A 89 -2.44 -13.54 21.18
N LEU A 90 -1.23 -13.00 21.03
CA LEU A 90 -0.02 -13.78 20.79
C LEU A 90 0.63 -14.17 22.12
N THR A 91 0.97 -15.45 22.25
CA THR A 91 1.83 -15.94 23.32
C THR A 91 3.25 -15.34 23.21
N PRO A 92 4.06 -15.37 24.29
CA PRO A 92 5.44 -14.92 24.23
C PRO A 92 6.26 -15.58 23.11
N THR A 93 6.07 -16.89 22.87
CA THR A 93 6.77 -17.65 21.84
C THR A 93 6.26 -17.33 20.43
N GLU A 94 4.95 -17.18 20.23
CA GLU A 94 4.40 -16.76 18.94
C GLU A 94 4.93 -15.36 18.56
N ARG A 95 5.05 -14.45 19.53
CA ARG A 95 5.59 -13.11 19.29
C ARG A 95 7.02 -13.12 18.76
N GLU A 96 7.85 -14.12 19.06
CA GLU A 96 9.24 -14.18 18.56
C GLU A 96 9.29 -14.33 17.04
N VAL A 97 8.29 -15.00 16.46
CA VAL A 97 8.22 -15.30 15.01
C VAL A 97 7.12 -14.52 14.28
N ALA A 98 6.49 -13.56 14.95
CA ALA A 98 5.37 -12.80 14.42
C ALA A 98 5.76 -11.43 13.83
N HIS A 99 5.03 -11.03 12.81
CA HIS A 99 4.86 -9.63 12.39
C HIS A 99 3.43 -9.20 12.68
N HIS A 100 3.24 -7.95 13.09
CA HIS A 100 1.91 -7.34 13.19
C HIS A 100 1.69 -6.47 11.95
N VAL A 101 0.57 -6.64 11.26
CA VAL A 101 0.29 -5.97 10.00
C VAL A 101 -0.98 -5.14 10.16
N PHE A 102 -0.84 -3.83 9.99
CA PHE A 102 -1.98 -2.92 10.02
C PHE A 102 -2.23 -2.38 8.61
N ILE A 103 -3.42 -2.63 8.07
CA ILE A 103 -3.82 -2.21 6.72
C ILE A 103 -5.03 -1.29 6.81
N ALA A 104 -4.90 -0.05 6.35
CA ALA A 104 -5.96 0.95 6.46
C ALA A 104 -5.96 1.93 5.27
N PRO A 105 -6.96 2.80 5.08
CA PRO A 105 -6.87 3.86 4.07
C PRO A 105 -5.74 4.84 4.40
N GLU A 106 -5.56 5.10 5.69
CA GLU A 106 -4.59 6.02 6.29
C GLU A 106 -3.96 5.32 7.51
N ILE A 107 -2.66 5.54 7.74
CA ILE A 107 -1.85 4.74 8.68
C ILE A 107 -1.58 5.43 10.02
N SER A 108 -2.15 6.60 10.28
CA SER A 108 -1.90 7.42 11.48
C SER A 108 -2.24 6.67 12.75
N ALA A 109 -3.26 5.83 12.76
CA ALA A 109 -3.60 5.01 13.92
C ALA A 109 -2.43 4.07 14.30
N GLY A 110 -1.79 3.46 13.31
CA GLY A 110 -0.58 2.65 13.52
C GLY A 110 0.63 3.50 13.92
N LEU A 111 0.83 4.66 13.31
CA LEU A 111 1.92 5.58 13.66
C LEU A 111 1.77 6.11 15.10
N ASN A 112 0.55 6.45 15.51
CA ASN A 112 0.22 6.89 16.87
C ASN A 112 0.48 5.77 17.88
N ALA A 113 0.13 4.53 17.54
CA ALA A 113 0.39 3.39 18.41
C ALA A 113 1.90 3.18 18.62
N ILE A 114 2.71 3.31 17.56
CA ILE A 114 4.19 3.30 17.66
C ILE A 114 4.69 4.46 18.52
N GLY A 115 4.15 5.67 18.31
CA GLY A 115 4.54 6.87 19.04
C GLY A 115 4.21 6.83 20.54
N GLN A 116 3.18 6.07 20.94
CA GLN A 116 2.85 5.84 22.35
C GLN A 116 3.84 4.87 23.01
N GLU A 117 4.05 3.70 22.40
CA GLU A 117 4.98 2.68 22.88
C GLU A 117 5.28 1.68 21.73
N ASP A 118 6.52 1.62 21.23
CA ASP A 118 6.92 0.62 20.23
C ASP A 118 7.22 -0.74 20.88
N ILE A 119 6.16 -1.49 21.17
CA ILE A 119 6.23 -2.85 21.72
C ILE A 119 6.57 -3.91 20.67
N TRP A 120 6.52 -3.54 19.38
CA TRP A 120 6.79 -4.42 18.26
C TRP A 120 8.27 -4.49 17.94
N LYS A 121 9.02 -3.44 18.29
CA LYS A 121 10.46 -3.29 18.00
C LYS A 121 10.72 -3.44 16.50
N GLY A 122 10.03 -2.62 15.70
CA GLY A 122 10.15 -2.66 14.24
C GLY A 122 9.37 -3.77 13.52
N ARG A 123 8.59 -4.59 14.23
CA ARG A 123 7.77 -5.69 13.64
C ARG A 123 6.32 -5.31 13.34
N LEU A 124 5.95 -4.03 13.53
CA LEU A 124 4.68 -3.49 13.09
C LEU A 124 4.81 -2.95 11.67
N VAL A 125 4.16 -3.62 10.73
CA VAL A 125 4.13 -3.28 9.31
C VAL A 125 2.88 -2.48 9.01
N LEU A 126 3.06 -1.21 8.65
CA LEU A 126 1.97 -0.31 8.29
C LEU A 126 1.77 -0.28 6.78
N ARG A 127 0.54 -0.49 6.31
CA ARG A 127 0.18 -0.48 4.89
C ARG A 127 -1.05 0.36 4.66
N SER A 128 -0.97 1.29 3.70
CA SER A 128 -2.18 1.86 3.14
C SER A 128 -2.82 0.88 2.14
N TRP A 129 -4.13 0.93 1.96
CA TRP A 129 -4.78 0.17 0.87
C TRP A 129 -4.27 0.56 -0.51
N ILE A 130 -3.82 1.81 -0.69
CA ILE A 130 -3.13 2.26 -1.90
C ILE A 130 -1.82 1.48 -2.07
N SER A 131 -1.02 1.33 -1.00
CA SER A 131 0.19 0.51 -1.04
C SER A 131 -0.11 -0.97 -1.37
N VAL A 132 -1.24 -1.50 -0.92
CA VAL A 132 -1.69 -2.85 -1.29
C VAL A 132 -2.03 -2.92 -2.78
N LEU A 133 -2.76 -1.94 -3.35
CA LEU A 133 -3.01 -1.86 -4.80
C LEU A 133 -1.71 -1.79 -5.60
N ASP A 134 -0.75 -1.00 -5.12
CA ASP A 134 0.60 -0.89 -5.66
C ASP A 134 1.31 -2.24 -5.76
N LEU A 135 1.27 -2.99 -4.67
CA LEU A 135 1.83 -4.33 -4.59
C LEU A 135 1.12 -5.28 -5.55
N LEU A 136 -0.22 -5.31 -5.52
CA LEU A 136 -1.01 -6.19 -6.39
C LEU A 136 -0.66 -5.95 -7.85
N ASN A 137 -0.47 -4.71 -8.27
CA ASN A 137 -0.09 -4.35 -9.64
C ASN A 137 1.27 -4.94 -10.05
N LYS A 138 2.21 -5.06 -9.12
CA LYS A 138 3.56 -5.61 -9.35
C LYS A 138 3.65 -7.12 -9.26
N LEU A 139 2.65 -7.80 -8.69
CA LEU A 139 2.63 -9.26 -8.64
C LEU A 139 2.55 -9.84 -10.06
N ASP A 140 3.47 -10.76 -10.36
CA ASP A 140 3.41 -11.57 -11.56
C ASP A 140 2.24 -12.56 -11.47
N CYS A 141 1.28 -12.39 -12.36
CA CYS A 141 0.09 -13.24 -12.48
C CYS A 141 0.09 -14.03 -13.79
N SER A 142 1.22 -14.09 -14.51
CA SER A 142 1.30 -14.73 -15.83
C SER A 142 1.01 -16.24 -15.78
N LYS A 143 1.38 -16.88 -14.66
CA LYS A 143 1.30 -18.34 -14.48
C LYS A 143 0.04 -18.82 -13.77
N ASP A 144 -0.72 -17.93 -13.13
CA ASP A 144 -1.88 -18.30 -12.30
C ASP A 144 -3.11 -17.46 -12.63
N ALA A 145 -4.10 -18.09 -13.26
CA ALA A 145 -5.36 -17.47 -13.63
C ALA A 145 -6.23 -17.10 -12.41
N GLY A 146 -6.14 -17.87 -11.32
CA GLY A 146 -6.82 -17.62 -10.06
C GLY A 146 -6.31 -16.34 -9.39
N LEU A 147 -4.99 -16.18 -9.31
CA LEU A 147 -4.34 -14.97 -8.81
C LEU A 147 -4.73 -13.74 -9.65
N LYS A 148 -4.74 -13.88 -10.98
CA LYS A 148 -5.17 -12.80 -11.88
C LYS A 148 -6.62 -12.37 -11.61
N LYS A 149 -7.53 -13.34 -11.46
CA LYS A 149 -8.95 -13.09 -11.17
C LYS A 149 -9.14 -12.45 -9.80
N TRP A 150 -8.45 -12.95 -8.78
CA TRP A 150 -8.48 -12.39 -7.45
C TRP A 150 -7.94 -10.96 -7.40
N LYS A 151 -6.79 -10.70 -8.02
CA LYS A 151 -6.21 -9.35 -8.15
C LYS A 151 -7.21 -8.39 -8.76
N PHE A 152 -7.91 -8.81 -9.81
CA PHE A 152 -8.97 -8.01 -10.44
C PHE A 152 -10.13 -7.74 -9.47
N GLN A 153 -10.62 -8.76 -8.78
CA GLN A 153 -11.72 -8.63 -7.81
C GLN A 153 -11.38 -7.69 -6.65
N VAL A 154 -10.19 -7.83 -6.06
CA VAL A 154 -9.71 -6.96 -4.97
C VAL A 154 -9.56 -5.52 -5.47
N THR A 155 -9.00 -5.33 -6.67
CA THR A 155 -8.86 -3.99 -7.27
C THR A 155 -10.23 -3.33 -7.50
N CYS A 156 -11.21 -4.09 -7.99
CA CYS A 156 -12.57 -3.62 -8.19
C CYS A 156 -13.26 -3.28 -6.86
N LEU A 157 -13.09 -4.11 -5.83
CA LEU A 157 -13.62 -3.84 -4.49
C LEU A 157 -13.04 -2.54 -3.92
N LEU A 158 -11.71 -2.39 -3.94
CA LEU A 158 -11.04 -1.20 -3.42
C LEU A 158 -11.51 0.07 -4.16
N ARG A 159 -11.66 0.00 -5.48
CA ARG A 159 -12.23 1.11 -6.26
C ARG A 159 -13.65 1.47 -5.82
N LYS A 160 -14.52 0.47 -5.59
CA LYS A 160 -15.90 0.70 -5.10
C LYS A 160 -15.93 1.33 -3.71
N LEU A 161 -14.92 1.08 -2.88
CA LEU A 161 -14.74 1.70 -1.57
C LEU A 161 -14.11 3.10 -1.64
N GLY A 162 -13.93 3.67 -2.83
CA GLY A 162 -13.28 4.97 -3.04
C GLY A 162 -11.76 4.93 -2.96
N ILE A 163 -11.17 3.75 -2.75
CA ILE A 163 -9.72 3.57 -2.67
C ILE A 163 -9.20 3.39 -4.10
N SER A 164 -8.70 4.48 -4.67
CA SER A 164 -8.09 4.48 -5.99
C SER A 164 -6.94 5.47 -6.03
N ARG A 165 -5.97 5.22 -6.91
CA ARG A 165 -4.93 6.22 -7.17
C ARG A 165 -5.54 7.40 -7.91
N PHE A 166 -5.12 8.60 -7.54
CA PHE A 166 -5.39 9.79 -8.34
C PHE A 166 -4.86 9.58 -9.76
N GLN A 167 -5.73 9.66 -10.75
CA GLN A 167 -5.38 9.41 -12.16
C GLN A 167 -5.11 10.70 -12.95
N GLY A 168 -4.95 11.83 -12.24
CA GLY A 168 -4.90 13.15 -12.84
C GLY A 168 -6.28 13.67 -13.22
N PHE A 169 -6.29 14.84 -13.85
CA PHE A 169 -7.47 15.46 -14.42
C PHE A 169 -7.66 14.98 -15.86
N ARG A 170 -8.22 13.80 -16.05
CA ARG A 170 -8.42 13.24 -17.40
C ARG A 170 -9.60 13.88 -18.15
N ASP A 171 -10.58 14.36 -17.39
CA ASP A 171 -11.84 14.88 -17.93
C ASP A 171 -12.02 16.38 -17.73
N ILE A 172 -10.98 17.09 -17.26
CA ILE A 172 -11.00 18.55 -17.23
C ILE A 172 -10.56 19.04 -18.59
N SER A 173 -11.51 19.51 -19.38
CA SER A 173 -11.20 20.25 -20.60
C SER A 173 -10.37 21.48 -20.23
N PRO A 174 -9.31 21.82 -21.00
CA PRO A 174 -8.57 23.04 -20.75
C PRO A 174 -9.55 24.22 -20.73
N PRO A 175 -9.37 25.19 -19.82
CA PRO A 175 -10.24 26.35 -19.78
C PRO A 175 -10.24 27.03 -21.15
N PRO A 176 -11.39 27.53 -21.63
CA PRO A 176 -11.45 28.21 -22.91
C PRO A 176 -10.41 29.33 -22.90
N LEU A 177 -9.61 29.40 -23.96
CA LEU A 177 -8.68 30.51 -24.15
C LEU A 177 -9.51 31.79 -24.15
N LEU A 178 -9.41 32.56 -23.06
CA LEU A 178 -9.92 33.91 -23.06
C LEU A 178 -9.19 34.61 -24.20
N LYS A 179 -9.94 35.04 -25.23
CA LYS A 179 -9.42 36.00 -26.20
C LYS A 179 -8.99 37.20 -25.38
N GLN A 180 -7.68 37.30 -25.11
CA GLN A 180 -7.11 38.46 -24.47
C GLN A 180 -7.28 39.60 -25.47
N SER A 181 -8.40 40.33 -25.37
CA SER A 181 -8.38 41.73 -25.76
C SER A 181 -7.32 42.35 -24.87
N PRO A 182 -6.27 42.98 -25.42
CA PRO A 182 -5.23 43.54 -24.60
C PRO A 182 -5.82 44.70 -23.79
N LEU A 183 -6.20 44.41 -22.53
CA LEU A 183 -6.81 45.36 -21.60
C LEU A 183 -5.91 46.57 -21.31
N PHE A 184 -4.62 46.48 -21.64
CA PHE A 184 -3.62 47.53 -21.42
C PHE A 184 -2.90 48.02 -22.68
N TRP A 185 -3.19 47.48 -23.87
CA TRP A 185 -2.58 47.99 -25.11
C TRP A 185 -3.60 48.76 -25.93
N SER A 186 -3.80 50.02 -25.57
CA SER A 186 -4.14 51.02 -26.58
C SER A 186 -2.84 51.36 -27.32
N PRO A 187 -2.79 51.26 -28.66
CA PRO A 187 -1.61 51.67 -29.40
C PRO A 187 -1.51 53.20 -29.29
N ILE A 188 -0.74 53.69 -28.32
CA ILE A 188 -0.20 55.04 -28.41
C ILE A 188 0.82 54.96 -29.54
N ASN A 189 0.47 55.58 -30.68
CA ASN A 189 1.27 55.74 -31.89
C ASN A 189 2.78 55.69 -31.59
N GLY A 190 3.48 54.61 -31.96
CA GLY A 190 4.94 54.61 -31.82
C GLY A 190 5.72 53.31 -31.97
N PHE A 191 5.13 52.13 -31.81
CA PHE A 191 5.89 50.87 -31.94
C PHE A 191 5.39 50.05 -33.12
N LYS A 192 6.13 50.11 -34.23
CA LYS A 192 6.04 49.12 -35.30
C LYS A 192 6.67 47.83 -34.78
N GLU A 193 5.87 46.76 -34.79
CA GLU A 193 6.25 45.36 -34.69
C GLU A 193 7.20 44.99 -33.54
N LEU A 194 6.61 44.64 -32.40
CA LEU A 194 7.26 43.73 -31.46
C LEU A 194 7.23 42.33 -32.08
N GLU A 195 8.36 41.88 -32.62
CA GLU A 195 8.57 40.45 -32.90
C GLU A 195 8.34 39.67 -31.61
N ALA A 196 7.45 38.67 -31.67
CA ALA A 196 7.28 37.74 -30.56
C ALA A 196 8.65 37.07 -30.29
N PRO A 197 9.13 37.04 -29.03
CA PRO A 197 10.35 36.33 -28.72
C PRO A 197 10.19 34.87 -29.15
N ALA A 198 11.17 34.35 -29.88
CA ALA A 198 11.16 32.98 -30.36
C ALA A 198 10.90 32.04 -29.19
N CYS A 199 9.73 31.40 -29.16
CA CYS A 199 9.47 30.33 -28.21
C CYS A 199 10.55 29.26 -28.42
N PRO A 200 11.39 28.95 -27.42
CA PRO A 200 12.26 27.80 -27.52
C PRO A 200 11.35 26.60 -27.77
N LYS A 201 11.56 25.91 -28.90
CA LYS A 201 10.86 24.67 -29.19
C LYS A 201 11.09 23.76 -27.99
N LEU A 202 10.02 23.45 -27.25
CA LEU A 202 10.09 22.46 -26.19
C LEU A 202 10.53 21.17 -26.89
N ALA A 203 11.80 20.80 -26.74
CA ALA A 203 12.28 19.53 -27.20
C ALA A 203 11.36 18.50 -26.56
N SER A 204 10.76 17.63 -27.38
CA SER A 204 10.01 16.48 -26.94
C SER A 204 10.96 15.45 -26.31
N SER A 205 11.63 15.84 -25.23
CA SER A 205 12.22 14.93 -24.28
C SER A 205 11.29 14.96 -23.08
N LEU A 206 10.62 13.82 -22.84
CA LEU A 206 9.90 13.54 -21.62
C LEU A 206 10.66 14.10 -20.41
N PRO A 207 10.05 14.88 -19.51
CA PRO A 207 10.72 15.22 -18.28
C PRO A 207 10.84 13.95 -17.46
N THR A 208 12.04 13.36 -17.44
CA THR A 208 12.48 12.47 -16.38
C THR A 208 12.47 13.31 -15.11
N PHE A 209 11.39 13.22 -14.34
CA PHE A 209 11.35 13.77 -13.00
C PHE A 209 12.40 13.03 -12.15
N ILE A 210 13.56 13.66 -11.98
CA ILE A 210 14.57 13.21 -11.03
C ILE A 210 14.14 13.76 -9.66
N TRP A 211 13.52 12.91 -8.85
CA TRP A 211 13.46 13.15 -7.41
C TRP A 211 14.86 12.96 -6.84
N SER A 212 15.51 14.08 -6.52
CA SER A 212 16.67 14.09 -5.66
C SER A 212 16.19 13.96 -4.21
N SER A 213 16.35 12.77 -3.62
CA SER A 213 16.31 12.61 -2.17
C SER A 213 17.71 12.26 -1.67
N LYS A 214 18.43 13.29 -1.19
CA LYS A 214 19.51 13.16 -0.21
C LYS A 214 19.31 14.24 0.84
N GLN A 215 18.91 13.80 2.04
CA GLN A 215 19.67 14.00 3.28
C GLN A 215 19.19 12.97 4.29
#